data_AF-A0A1A7XVH3-F1
#
_entry.id   AF-A0A1A7XVH3-F1
#
_cell.length_a   1.000
_cell.length_b   1.000
_cell.length_c   1.000
_cell.angle_alpha   90.00
_cell.angle_beta   90.00
_cell.angle_gamma   90.00
#
_symmetry.space_group_name_H-M   'P 1'
#
loop_
_entity.id
_entity.type
_entity.pdbx_description
1 polymer ?
#
loop_
_entity_poly.entity_id
_entity_poly.type
_entity_poly.pdbx_seq_one_letter_code
_entity_poly.pdbx_strand_id
1 'polypeptide(L)'
;VFYIRTFYPYFGEDCAYILRSLRLGLRLIRYTKSRPFYSILDCFLDAVKSHPTKIFIHFEGRAYSYEEVDKRSNKVARALQAEARLKEG
;
A
#
# COMPACT_ATOMS: atom_id res chain seq x y z
N VAL A 1 1.31 22.10 -47.08
CA VAL A 1 1.80 20.78 -46.60
C VAL A 1 3.34 20.65 -46.60
N PHE A 2 4.10 21.56 -47.24
CA PHE A 2 5.58 21.48 -47.29
C PHE A 2 6.36 22.16 -46.15
N TYR A 3 5.72 22.99 -45.31
CA TYR A 3 6.46 23.86 -44.38
C TYR A 3 6.90 23.19 -43.06
N ILE A 4 6.23 22.11 -42.64
CA ILE A 4 6.48 21.45 -41.35
C ILE A 4 7.73 20.55 -41.40
N ARG A 5 8.08 20.05 -42.59
CA ARG A 5 9.17 19.08 -42.78
C ARG A 5 10.57 19.71 -42.75
N THR A 6 10.67 21.01 -43.00
CA THR A 6 11.95 21.73 -43.13
C THR A 6 12.47 22.26 -41.79
N PHE A 7 11.59 22.57 -40.83
CA PHE A 7 11.98 23.24 -39.58
C PHE A 7 12.25 22.30 -38.41
N TYR A 8 11.66 21.11 -38.38
CA TYR A 8 11.94 20.11 -37.34
C TYR A 8 11.91 18.68 -37.91
N PRO A 9 13.02 18.21 -38.53
CA PRO A 9 13.09 16.86 -39.09
C PRO A 9 12.89 15.74 -38.04
N TYR A 10 13.12 16.03 -36.75
CA TYR A 10 13.06 15.07 -35.65
C TYR A 10 11.83 15.21 -34.74
N PHE A 11 10.93 16.18 -34.98
CA PHE A 11 9.79 16.44 -34.08
C PHE A 11 8.91 15.20 -33.87
N GLY A 12 8.73 14.40 -34.91
CA GLY A 12 7.99 13.15 -34.81
C GLY A 12 8.69 12.10 -33.94
N GLU A 13 10.02 12.02 -34.02
CA GLU A 13 10.83 11.10 -33.20
C GLU A 13 10.84 11.55 -31.73
N ASP A 14 10.96 12.85 -31.49
CA ASP A 14 10.86 13.44 -30.15
C ASP A 14 9.47 13.21 -29.55
N CYS A 15 8.39 13.45 -30.31
CA CYS A 15 7.03 13.16 -29.87
C CYS A 15 6.84 11.66 -29.58
N ALA A 16 7.36 10.77 -30.43
CA ALA A 16 7.28 9.32 -30.20
C ALA A 16 8.03 8.90 -28.93
N TYR A 17 9.20 9.50 -28.67
CA TYR A 17 9.99 9.26 -27.47
C TYR A 17 9.28 9.77 -26.20
N ILE A 18 8.71 10.97 -26.25
CA ILE A 18 7.94 11.56 -25.15
C ILE A 18 6.69 10.71 -24.86
N LEU A 19 5.94 10.30 -25.88
CA LEU A 19 4.77 9.42 -25.73
C LEU A 19 5.14 8.06 -25.14
N ARG A 20 6.29 7.49 -25.54
CA ARG A 20 6.82 6.24 -24.98
C ARG A 20 7.18 6.41 -23.50
N SER A 21 7.83 7.51 -23.14
CA SER A 21 8.20 7.85 -21.76
C SER A 21 6.97 8.07 -20.89
N LEU A 22 5.95 8.79 -21.39
CA LEU A 22 4.67 8.97 -20.71
C LEU A 22 3.95 7.64 -20.46
N ARG A 23 3.93 6.74 -21.45
CA ARG A 23 3.33 5.41 -21.30
C ARG A 23 4.03 4.59 -20.20
N LEU A 24 5.35 4.66 -20.11
CA LEU A 24 6.12 4.02 -19.02
C LEU A 24 5.81 4.67 -17.67
N GLY A 25 5.76 5.99 -17.60
CA GLY A 25 5.38 6.73 -16.40
C GLY A 25 3.99 6.34 -15.88
N LEU A 26 2.99 6.29 -16.76
CA LEU A 26 1.64 5.83 -16.40
C LEU A 26 1.61 4.38 -15.91
N ARG A 27 2.46 3.50 -16.46
CA ARG A 27 2.58 2.11 -16.01
C ARG A 27 3.19 2.00 -14.62
N LEU A 28 4.21 2.80 -14.34
CA LEU A 28 4.85 2.89 -13.03
C LEU A 28 3.88 3.47 -11.97
N ILE A 29 3.15 4.52 -12.32
CA ILE A 29 2.11 5.11 -11.45
C ILE A 29 1.01 4.08 -11.13
N ARG A 30 0.59 3.26 -12.11
CA ARG A 30 -0.32 2.15 -11.86
C ARG A 30 0.28 1.10 -10.94
N TYR A 31 1.54 0.73 -11.14
CA TYR A 31 2.21 -0.29 -10.30
C TYR A 31 2.36 0.18 -8.85
N THR A 32 2.79 1.42 -8.62
CA THR A 32 2.89 1.97 -7.25
C THR A 32 1.52 2.14 -6.60
N LYS A 33 0.46 2.43 -7.39
CA LYS A 33 -0.91 2.49 -6.88
C LYS A 33 -1.47 1.10 -6.53
N SER A 34 -1.07 0.07 -7.26
CA SER A 34 -1.46 -1.32 -7.01
C SER A 34 -0.63 -2.02 -5.92
N ARG A 35 0.52 -1.45 -5.54
CA ARG A 35 1.36 -1.88 -4.43
C ARG A 35 1.40 -0.80 -3.34
N PRO A 36 0.27 -0.43 -2.71
CA PRO A 36 0.35 0.32 -1.47
C PRO A 36 1.22 -0.47 -0.49
N PHE A 37 1.99 0.23 0.33
CA PHE A 37 2.88 -0.38 1.32
C PHE A 37 2.08 -1.38 2.16
N TYR A 38 2.27 -2.68 1.88
CA TYR A 38 1.59 -3.74 2.58
C TYR A 38 2.42 -4.09 3.80
N SER A 39 2.00 -3.57 4.95
CA SER A 39 2.71 -3.77 6.20
C SER A 39 2.40 -5.14 6.80
N ILE A 40 3.23 -5.56 7.75
CA ILE A 40 2.96 -6.77 8.56
C ILE A 40 1.62 -6.62 9.31
N LEU A 41 1.26 -5.39 9.69
CA LEU A 41 -0.03 -5.09 10.32
C LEU A 41 -1.20 -5.32 9.36
N ASP A 42 -1.08 -4.90 8.09
CA ASP A 42 -2.12 -5.16 7.08
C ASP A 42 -2.33 -6.66 6.88
N CYS A 43 -1.24 -7.43 6.84
CA CYS A 43 -1.30 -8.89 6.79
C CYS A 43 -2.01 -9.51 8.00
N PHE A 44 -1.73 -8.99 9.20
CA PHE A 44 -2.42 -9.42 10.41
C PHE A 44 -3.92 -9.09 10.34
N LEU A 45 -4.30 -7.88 9.93
CA LEU A 45 -5.70 -7.46 9.83
C LEU A 45 -6.48 -8.28 8.78
N ASP A 46 -5.85 -8.62 7.66
CA ASP A 46 -6.44 -9.51 6.65
C ASP A 46 -6.65 -10.92 7.20
N ALA A 47 -5.70 -11.43 8.00
CA ALA A 47 -5.83 -12.72 8.68
C ALA A 47 -6.97 -12.72 9.71
N VAL A 48 -7.13 -11.63 10.49
CA VAL A 48 -8.23 -11.46 11.44
C VAL A 48 -9.58 -11.48 10.72
N LYS A 49 -9.71 -10.76 9.59
CA LYS A 49 -10.96 -10.75 8.80
C LYS A 49 -11.26 -12.11 8.17
N SER A 50 -10.24 -12.78 7.66
CA SER A 50 -10.42 -14.05 6.94
C SER A 50 -10.67 -15.22 7.88
N HIS A 51 -10.07 -15.21 9.07
CA HIS A 51 -10.13 -16.32 10.04
C HIS A 51 -10.25 -15.82 11.48
N PRO A 52 -11.37 -15.18 11.87
CA PRO A 52 -11.50 -14.53 13.17
C PRO A 52 -11.44 -15.52 14.35
N THR A 53 -11.94 -16.73 14.16
CA THR A 53 -12.00 -17.79 15.19
C THR A 53 -10.74 -18.65 15.27
N LYS A 54 -9.80 -18.48 14.34
CA LYS A 54 -8.56 -19.27 14.33
C LYS A 54 -7.69 -18.86 15.50
N ILE A 55 -7.14 -19.85 16.20
CA ILE A 55 -6.22 -19.60 17.30
C ILE A 55 -4.92 -19.02 16.74
N PHE A 56 -4.52 -17.87 17.28
CA PHE A 56 -3.31 -17.15 16.93
C PHE A 56 -2.18 -17.43 17.91
N ILE A 57 -2.46 -17.35 19.22
CA ILE A 57 -1.46 -17.50 20.28
C ILE A 57 -1.99 -18.43 21.36
N HIS A 58 -1.18 -19.40 21.78
CA HIS A 58 -1.39 -20.14 23.03
C HIS A 58 -0.46 -19.56 24.09
N PHE A 59 -1.02 -19.07 25.20
CA PHE A 59 -0.25 -18.52 26.30
C PHE A 59 -0.84 -18.98 27.63
N GLU A 60 0.00 -19.55 28.50
CA GLU A 60 -0.37 -20.05 29.83
C GLU A 60 -1.61 -20.97 29.85
N GLY A 61 -1.68 -21.91 28.90
CA GLY A 61 -2.80 -22.84 28.78
C GLY A 61 -4.09 -22.23 28.23
N ARG A 62 -4.08 -20.95 27.84
CA ARG A 62 -5.20 -20.27 27.19
C ARG A 62 -4.91 -20.14 25.69
N ALA A 63 -5.91 -20.41 24.88
CA ALA A 63 -5.88 -20.21 23.44
C ALA A 63 -6.54 -18.87 23.13
N TYR A 64 -5.85 -18.00 22.40
CA TYR A 64 -6.37 -16.71 21.96
C TYR A 64 -6.60 -16.71 20.45
N SER A 65 -7.80 -16.32 20.03
CA SER A 65 -8.10 -16.17 18.61
C SER A 65 -7.50 -14.89 18.02
N TYR A 66 -7.38 -14.83 16.69
CA TYR A 66 -6.99 -13.61 15.99
C TYR A 66 -7.86 -12.40 16.38
N GLU A 67 -9.18 -12.60 16.51
CA GLU A 67 -10.11 -11.53 16.88
C GLU A 67 -9.90 -11.03 18.33
N GLU A 68 -9.65 -11.94 19.27
CA GLU A 68 -9.42 -11.58 20.67
C GLU A 68 -8.13 -10.80 20.86
N VAL A 69 -7.07 -11.18 20.14
CA VAL A 69 -5.78 -10.49 20.17
C VAL A 69 -5.91 -9.10 19.55
N ASP A 70 -6.61 -8.96 18.42
CA ASP A 70 -6.87 -7.65 17.81
C ASP A 70 -7.62 -6.70 18.77
N LYS A 71 -8.70 -7.18 19.42
CA LYS A 71 -9.46 -6.40 20.41
C LYS A 71 -8.60 -5.92 21.58
N ARG A 72 -7.73 -6.80 22.10
CA ARG A 72 -6.81 -6.45 23.20
C ARG A 72 -5.73 -5.46 22.75
N SER A 73 -5.15 -5.68 21.58
CA SER A 73 -4.16 -4.78 20.98
C SER A 73 -4.72 -3.38 20.79
N ASN A 74 -5.92 -3.27 20.20
CA ASN A 74 -6.62 -2.00 20.00
C ASN A 74 -6.95 -1.28 21.32
N LYS A 75 -7.26 -2.03 22.39
CA LYS A 75 -7.46 -1.45 23.72
C LYS A 75 -6.17 -0.82 24.27
N VAL A 76 -5.04 -1.52 24.13
CA VAL A 76 -3.73 -1.00 24.56
C VAL A 76 -3.31 0.20 23.71
N ALA A 77 -3.48 0.13 22.39
CA ALA A 77 -3.17 1.23 21.48
C ALA A 77 -3.95 2.51 21.83
N ARG A 78 -5.25 2.41 22.13
CA ARG A 78 -6.08 3.55 22.57
C ARG A 78 -5.61 4.14 23.90
N ALA A 79 -5.24 3.28 24.86
CA ALA A 79 -4.71 3.73 26.14
C ALA A 79 -3.38 4.47 25.95
N LEU A 80 -2.47 3.93 25.13
CA LEU A 80 -1.19 4.55 24.80
C LEU A 80 -1.37 5.88 24.04
N GLN A 81 -2.34 5.97 23.14
CA GLN A 81 -2.66 7.22 22.44
C GLN A 81 -3.15 8.30 23.40
N ALA A 82 -3.99 7.92 24.38
CA ALA A 82 -4.52 8.83 25.40
C ALA A 82 -3.43 9.35 26.36
N GLU A 83 -2.56 8.46 26.84
CA GLU A 83 -1.53 8.79 27.84
C GLU A 83 -0.29 9.46 27.21
N ALA A 84 0.22 8.91 26.11
CA ALA A 84 1.51 9.31 25.56
C ALA A 84 1.42 10.27 24.35
N ARG A 85 0.21 10.69 23.95
CA ARG A 85 -0.05 11.54 22.75
C ARG A 85 0.69 11.05 21.50
N LEU A 86 0.84 9.73 21.37
CA LEU A 86 1.56 9.12 20.26
C LEU A 86 0.85 9.49 18.95
N LYS A 87 1.62 10.03 18.01
CA LYS A 87 1.19 10.26 16.63
C LYS A 87 1.68 9.11 15.77
N GLU A 88 0.87 8.73 14.79
CA GLU A 88 1.30 7.85 13.71
C GLU A 88 2.51 8.48 13.00
N GLY A 89 3.57 7.68 12.81
CA GLY A 89 4.82 8.08 12.19
C GLY A 89 4.90 7.67 10.73
#